data_AF-A0A9Q0FBN6-F1
#
_entry.id   AF-A0A9Q0FBN6-F1
#
_cell.length_a   1.000
_cell.length_b   1.000
_cell.length_c   1.000
_cell.angle_alpha   90.00
_cell.angle_beta   90.00
_cell.angle_gamma   90.00
#
_symmetry.space_group_name_H-M   'P 1'
#
loop_
_entity.id
_entity.type
_entity.pdbx_description
1 polymer ?
#
loop_
_entity_poly.entity_id
_entity_poly.type
_entity_poly.pdbx_seq_one_letter_code
_entity_poly.pdbx_strand_id
1 'polypeptide(L)'
;MAIAQTILTQDLVDQLTLVDALPAKLHGKMLDLQHAAAFLPRTKILASTDYSITAGSDLCIITAGARQILGESRLNLLQRNVSLFRQIIP
;
A
#
# COMPACT_ATOMS: atom_id res chain seq x y z
N MET A 1 -3.44 4.02 3.91
CA MET A 1 -3.65 3.67 5.33
C MET A 1 -5.11 3.38 5.59
N ALA A 2 -6.04 4.27 5.24
CA ALA A 2 -7.48 4.02 5.37
C ALA A 2 -7.91 2.60 4.91
N ILE A 3 -7.55 2.19 3.69
CA ILE A 3 -7.89 0.85 3.17
C ILE A 3 -7.33 -0.29 4.05
N ALA A 4 -6.04 -0.24 4.36
CA ALA A 4 -5.37 -1.23 5.20
C ALA A 4 -6.04 -1.35 6.59
N GLN A 5 -6.39 -0.21 7.19
CA GLN A 5 -7.07 -0.17 8.48
C GLN A 5 -8.47 -0.76 8.40
N THR A 6 -9.25 -0.43 7.36
CA THR A 6 -10.57 -1.02 7.15
C THR A 6 -10.49 -2.54 7.00
N ILE A 7 -9.54 -3.04 6.19
CA ILE A 7 -9.31 -4.48 6.00
C ILE A 7 -9.03 -5.18 7.34
N LEU A 8 -8.17 -4.60 8.17
CA LEU A 8 -7.87 -5.16 9.50
C LEU A 8 -9.08 -5.12 10.43
N THR A 9 -9.80 -4.00 10.50
CA THR A 9 -10.94 -3.85 11.42
C THR A 9 -12.15 -4.69 11.03
N GLN A 10 -12.27 -5.07 9.77
CA GLN A 10 -13.35 -5.90 9.25
C GLN A 10 -12.98 -7.39 9.17
N ASP A 11 -11.77 -7.76 9.61
CA ASP A 11 -11.31 -9.16 9.62
C ASP A 11 -11.40 -9.86 8.27
N LEU A 12 -10.91 -9.20 7.21
CA LEU A 12 -11.10 -9.69 5.85
C LEU A 12 -9.99 -10.61 5.36
N VAL A 13 -8.82 -10.62 6.01
CA VAL A 13 -7.63 -11.33 5.53
C VAL A 13 -6.78 -11.89 6.68
N ASP A 14 -6.18 -13.06 6.43
CA ASP A 14 -5.21 -13.67 7.34
C ASP A 14 -3.82 -13.02 7.24
N GLN A 15 -3.49 -12.44 6.09
CA GLN A 15 -2.22 -11.75 5.85
C GLN A 15 -2.43 -10.44 5.08
N LEU A 16 -1.81 -9.37 5.60
CA LEU A 16 -1.80 -8.05 4.97
C LEU A 16 -0.36 -7.63 4.69
N THR A 17 -0.07 -7.40 3.40
CA THR A 17 1.26 -7.01 2.92
C THR A 17 1.24 -5.55 2.45
N LEU A 18 2.16 -4.73 2.96
CA LEU A 18 2.29 -3.32 2.61
C LEU A 18 3.58 -3.05 1.84
N VAL A 19 3.47 -2.43 0.67
CA VAL A 19 4.61 -1.97 -0.13
C VAL A 19 4.50 -0.47 -0.36
N ASP A 20 5.59 0.25 -0.12
CA ASP A 20 5.70 1.69 -0.34
C ASP A 20 7.18 2.03 -0.60
N ALA A 21 7.45 3.04 -1.43
CA ALA A 21 8.82 3.43 -1.78
C ALA A 21 9.54 4.21 -0.67
N LEU A 22 8.83 4.62 0.39
CA LEU A 22 9.37 5.41 1.51
C LEU A 22 9.57 4.54 2.76
N PRO A 23 10.78 3.99 3.02
CA PRO A 23 11.00 2.99 4.08
C PRO A 23 10.60 3.46 5.47
N ALA A 24 11.01 4.69 5.85
CA ALA A 24 10.72 5.24 7.18
C ALA A 24 9.21 5.40 7.41
N LYS A 25 8.50 5.88 6.39
CA LYS A 25 7.03 6.05 6.45
C LYS A 25 6.32 4.70 6.48
N LEU A 26 6.80 3.73 5.69
CA LEU A 26 6.27 2.38 5.66
C LEU A 26 6.44 1.69 7.02
N HIS A 27 7.62 1.79 7.62
CA HIS A 27 7.90 1.22 8.92
C HIS A 27 7.01 1.83 10.01
N GLY A 28 6.88 3.16 10.05
CA GLY A 28 5.99 3.83 11.01
C GLY A 28 4.52 3.41 10.86
N LYS A 29 4.02 3.29 9.62
CA LYS A 29 2.68 2.79 9.33
C LYS A 29 2.46 1.34 9.76
N MET A 30 3.46 0.48 9.54
CA MET A 30 3.40 -0.92 9.96
C MET A 30 3.28 -1.04 11.48
N LEU A 31 4.09 -0.27 12.23
CA LEU A 31 4.04 -0.25 13.68
C LEU A 31 2.69 0.24 14.21
N ASP A 32 2.12 1.28 13.60
CA ASP A 32 0.79 1.80 13.93
C ASP A 32 -0.30 0.73 13.76
N LEU A 33 -0.27 -0.02 12.65
CA LEU A 33 -1.22 -1.10 12.41
C LEU A 33 -0.98 -2.30 13.32
N GLN A 34 0.27 -2.63 13.67
CA GLN A 34 0.59 -3.71 14.61
C GLN A 34 0.12 -3.37 16.03
N HIS A 35 0.24 -2.11 16.45
CA HIS A 35 -0.31 -1.66 17.73
C HIS A 35 -1.83 -1.75 17.74
N ALA A 36 -2.51 -1.39 16.64
CA ALA A 36 -3.95 -1.56 16.50
C ALA A 36 -4.36 -3.05 16.48
N ALA A 37 -3.55 -3.91 15.85
CA ALA A 37 -3.80 -5.34 15.74
C ALA A 37 -3.84 -6.07 17.10
N ALA A 38 -3.30 -5.49 18.17
CA ALA A 38 -3.45 -6.01 19.52
C ALA A 38 -4.92 -6.13 19.97
N PHE A 39 -5.82 -5.38 19.33
CA PHE A 39 -7.26 -5.37 19.62
C PHE A 39 -8.09 -6.02 18.51
N LEU A 40 -7.45 -6.56 17.46
CA LEU A 40 -8.12 -7.09 16.28
C LEU A 40 -7.83 -8.59 16.11
N PRO A 41 -8.57 -9.29 15.24
CA PRO A 41 -8.28 -10.65 14.85
C PRO A 41 -6.84 -10.82 14.34
N ARG A 42 -6.32 -12.05 14.41
CA ARG A 42 -4.90 -12.34 14.13
C ARG A 42 -4.60 -12.28 12.64
N THR A 43 -4.44 -11.07 12.09
CA THR A 43 -3.87 -10.84 10.76
C THR A 43 -2.36 -10.67 10.85
N LYS A 44 -1.61 -11.41 10.04
CA LYS A 44 -0.16 -11.23 9.88
C LYS A 44 0.13 -10.00 9.03
N ILE A 45 0.82 -9.01 9.59
CA ILE A 45 1.17 -7.77 8.88
C ILE A 45 2.64 -7.82 8.46
N LEU A 46 2.90 -7.66 7.16
CA LEU A 46 4.24 -7.55 6.58
C LEU A 46 4.39 -6.21 5.87
N ALA A 47 5.60 -5.65 5.88
CA ALA A 47 5.90 -4.44 5.13
C ALA A 47 7.34 -4.46 4.59
N SER A 48 7.52 -4.08 3.32
CA SER A 48 8.82 -3.95 2.67
C SER A 48 8.76 -2.99 1.49
N THR A 49 9.90 -2.47 1.08
CA THR A 49 10.04 -1.76 -0.21
C THR A 49 10.17 -2.73 -1.39
N ASP A 50 10.52 -3.99 -1.12
CA ASP A 50 10.66 -5.04 -2.13
C ASP A 50 9.30 -5.71 -2.40
N TYR A 51 8.93 -5.84 -3.68
CA TYR A 51 7.70 -6.50 -4.10
C TYR A 51 7.73 -8.01 -3.90
N SER A 52 8.88 -8.64 -3.65
CA SER A 52 8.96 -10.09 -3.39
C SER A 52 8.03 -10.57 -2.26
N ILE A 53 7.74 -9.69 -1.28
CA ILE A 53 6.84 -10.01 -0.16
C ILE A 53 5.36 -10.12 -0.56
N THR A 54 5.00 -9.67 -1.77
CA THR A 54 3.62 -9.77 -2.29
C THR A 54 3.35 -11.10 -2.99
N ALA A 55 4.35 -11.99 -3.07
CA ALA A 55 4.17 -13.31 -3.65
C ALA A 55 3.05 -14.10 -2.94
N GLY A 56 2.14 -14.68 -3.72
CA GLY A 56 1.00 -15.43 -3.20
C GLY A 56 -0.18 -14.58 -2.72
N SER A 57 -0.20 -13.28 -3.00
CA SER A 57 -1.38 -12.44 -2.71
C SER A 57 -2.55 -12.79 -3.64
N ASP A 58 -3.73 -13.03 -3.07
CA ASP A 58 -4.96 -13.24 -3.86
C ASP A 58 -5.48 -11.94 -4.50
N LEU A 59 -5.20 -10.80 -3.87
CA LEU A 59 -5.63 -9.48 -4.31
C LEU A 59 -4.55 -8.42 -4.03
N CYS A 60 -4.29 -7.57 -5.04
CA CYS A 60 -3.40 -6.41 -4.93
C CYS A 60 -4.19 -5.11 -5.10
N ILE A 61 -4.13 -4.22 -4.11
CA ILE A 61 -4.77 -2.89 -4.17
C ILE A 61 -3.72 -1.81 -4.39
N ILE A 62 -3.72 -1.18 -5.56
CA ILE A 62 -2.74 -0.14 -5.90
C ILE A 62 -3.32 1.23 -5.53
N THR A 63 -2.73 1.85 -4.51
CA THR A 63 -3.08 3.22 -4.11
C THR A 63 -1.98 4.23 -4.41
N ALA A 64 -0.85 3.78 -4.98
CA ALA A 64 0.24 4.66 -5.38
C ALA A 64 -0.18 5.48 -6.60
N GLY A 65 0.17 6.77 -6.61
CA GLY A 65 -0.16 7.65 -7.72
C GLY A 65 0.38 9.06 -7.51
N ALA A 66 0.69 9.72 -8.61
CA ALA A 66 1.09 11.12 -8.63
C ALA A 66 -0.12 12.01 -8.32
N ARG A 67 0.09 13.03 -7.50
CA ARG A 67 -0.88 14.12 -7.30
C ARG A 67 -0.75 15.13 -8.44
N GLN A 68 -1.88 15.70 -8.84
CA GLN A 68 -1.91 16.78 -9.83
C GLN A 68 -1.19 18.01 -9.30
N ILE A 69 -0.34 18.60 -10.13
CA ILE A 69 0.34 19.86 -9.85
C ILE A 69 -0.53 21.02 -10.37
N LEU A 70 -0.48 22.18 -9.72
CA LEU A 70 -1.22 23.37 -10.14
C LEU A 70 -0.88 23.71 -11.61
N GLY A 71 -1.89 23.84 -12.46
CA GLY A 71 -1.72 24.12 -13.91
C GLY A 71 -1.34 22.91 -14.77
N GLU A 72 -1.20 21.72 -14.18
CA GLU A 72 -0.91 20.49 -14.93
C GLU A 72 -2.13 19.99 -15.70
N SER A 73 -1.95 19.63 -16.97
CA SER A 73 -3.01 19.02 -17.78
C SER A 73 -3.31 17.60 -17.30
N ARG A 74 -4.55 17.13 -17.52
CA ARG A 74 -4.92 15.73 -17.22
C ARG A 74 -4.04 14.72 -17.96
N LEU A 75 -3.63 15.05 -19.19
CA LEU A 75 -2.79 14.19 -20.01
C LEU A 75 -1.37 14.05 -19.42
N ASN A 76 -0.80 15.14 -18.92
CA ASN A 76 0.52 15.12 -18.27
C ASN A 76 0.48 14.34 -16.95
N LEU A 77 -0.57 14.55 -16.14
CA LEU A 77 -0.79 13.76 -14.92
C LEU A 77 -0.91 12.26 -15.22
N LEU A 78 -1.64 11.91 -16.29
CA LEU A 78 -1.79 10.52 -16.73
C LEU A 78 -0.45 9.93 -17.15
N GLN A 79 0.36 10.65 -17.94
CA GLN A 79 1.69 10.18 -18.35
C GLN A 79 2.61 9.90 -17.15
N ARG A 80 2.61 10.77 -16.13
CA ARG A 80 3.37 10.53 -14.89
C ARG A 80 2.92 9.27 -14.15
N ASN A 81 1.60 9.06 -14.06
CA ASN A 81 1.05 7.86 -13.45
C ASN A 81 1.35 6.60 -14.26
N VAL A 82 1.30 6.65 -15.61
CA VAL A 82 1.69 5.52 -16.47
C VAL A 82 3.16 5.14 -16.24
N SER A 83 4.06 6.13 -16.18
CA SER A 83 5.48 5.88 -15.88
C SER A 83 5.69 5.26 -14.51
N LEU A 84 4.93 5.69 -13.50
CA LEU A 84 4.95 5.11 -12.15
C LEU A 84 4.40 3.67 -12.16
N PHE A 85 3.27 3.43 -12.83
CA PHE A 85 2.62 2.12 -12.86
C PHE A 85 3.48 1.06 -13.56
N ARG A 86 4.26 1.43 -14.58
CA ARG A 86 5.24 0.53 -15.22
C ARG A 86 6.33 0.03 -14.27
N GLN A 87 6.56 0.69 -13.14
CA GLN A 87 7.51 0.25 -12.11
C GLN A 87 6.86 -0.66 -11.06
N ILE A 88 5.52 -0.68 -10.99
CA ILE A 88 4.74 -1.42 -9.99
C ILE A 88 4.13 -2.68 -10.60
N ILE A 89 3.58 -2.55 -11.79
CA ILE A 89 2.90 -3.62 -12.54
C ILE A 89 3.87 -4.09 -13.63
N PRO A 90 4.26 -5.37 -13.63
CA PRO A 90 5.12 -5.95 -14.67
C PRO A 90 4.44 -6.01 -16.04
#